data_AF-A0A7S2M4R4-F1
#
_entry.id   AF-A0A7S2M4R4-F1
#
_cell.length_a   1.000
_cell.length_b   1.000
_cell.length_c   1.000
_cell.angle_alpha   90.00
_cell.angle_beta   90.00
_cell.angle_gamma   90.00
#
_symmetry.space_group_name_H-M   'P 1'
#
loop_
_entity.id
_entity.type
_entity.pdbx_description
1 polymer ?
#
loop_
_entity_poly.entity_id
_entity_poly.type
_entity_poly.pdbx_seq_one_letter_code
_entity_poly.pdbx_strand_id
1 'polypeptide(L)'
;IQAICYRKHQEEHMMPPPADDLNAIHISGWKEPPLSGTERVELETWITHISSGVAPACTLTPSPRLLAYLEASSLPPQPAQTNGSTIPRALTWEMVALPVLNYCLSQAAKDFGTAGRFIISETGDHVVPCVPTHPDQMNMPSAILRLYYAALDIILHHDASKRKSNSNPSMVLNLRVHSSLFALCRFCLHKARHLSTGHRHDILMTTENQSLVIEDIGTCPIVYYKLIDSFIKALAPGSEHASSLYEGLTLPSRIIQSLRRLQEMLLGLMWMQSCVEMTGDVELTFVGMINKLKQNPTVWKQVCPIGTEKEADNTISDDKERIFVRYVLRNLVKVTRRRTLALCVHLSVSDTSSIASKAMMVFVNMLYHRVDMFIDRHPDQLMLCSLYLVCSKMKLAPTVGFQKIKDAYMEMNESFYNTSTLNTIFYEVKLPKLPSSNDESGNIVTFYNKVFTPN
;
A
#
# COMPACT_ATOMS: atom_id res chain seq x y z
N ILE A 1 -0.64 2.70 14.80
CA ILE A 1 -1.30 1.94 13.71
C ILE A 1 -0.82 0.53 13.89
N GLN A 2 -1.67 -0.38 14.36
CA GLN A 2 -1.29 -1.79 14.38
C GLN A 2 -1.56 -2.34 12.99
N ALA A 3 -0.57 -2.16 12.13
CA ALA A 3 -0.45 -3.02 10.97
C ALA A 3 0.54 -4.11 11.33
N ILE A 4 -0.02 -5.23 11.80
CA ILE A 4 0.75 -6.38 12.23
C ILE A 4 0.77 -7.35 11.05
N CYS A 5 1.98 -7.65 10.57
CA CYS A 5 2.16 -8.69 9.57
C CYS A 5 2.22 -10.01 10.32
N TYR A 6 1.24 -10.88 10.10
CA TYR A 6 1.24 -12.25 10.62
C TYR A 6 1.46 -13.24 9.48
N ARG A 7 2.17 -14.32 9.79
CA ARG A 7 2.20 -15.54 8.99
C ARG A 7 1.00 -16.40 9.40
N LYS A 8 0.11 -16.76 8.47
CA LYS A 8 -1.06 -17.61 8.77
C LYS A 8 -0.72 -19.07 8.42
N HIS A 9 -0.46 -19.90 9.43
CA HIS A 9 -0.30 -21.35 9.24
C HIS A 9 -1.66 -22.01 8.91
N GLN A 10 -1.74 -22.82 7.86
CA GLN A 10 -2.89 -23.68 7.54
C GLN A 10 -2.58 -25.14 7.85
N GLU A 11 -3.51 -25.84 8.50
CA GLU A 11 -3.47 -27.30 8.74
C GLU A 11 -3.88 -28.09 7.48
N GLU A 12 -3.23 -29.23 7.28
CA GLU A 12 -3.15 -30.03 6.06
C GLU A 12 -4.41 -30.84 5.71
N HIS A 13 -4.78 -30.90 4.41
CA HIS A 13 -4.96 -32.17 3.66
C HIS A 13 -5.24 -31.96 2.15
N MET A 14 -4.55 -32.80 1.35
CA MET A 14 -4.58 -33.06 -0.10
C MET A 14 -3.97 -32.01 -1.06
N MET A 15 -2.77 -32.36 -1.58
CA MET A 15 -2.00 -31.81 -2.72
C MET A 15 -2.18 -30.30 -2.98
N PRO A 16 -1.33 -29.44 -2.40
CA PRO A 16 -1.57 -28.02 -2.37
C PRO A 16 -0.99 -27.31 -3.61
N PRO A 17 -1.52 -26.14 -4.01
CA PRO A 17 -0.71 -25.10 -4.67
C PRO A 17 0.54 -24.82 -3.80
N PRO A 18 1.62 -24.17 -4.30
CA PRO A 18 2.82 -23.94 -3.49
C PRO A 18 2.42 -23.47 -2.08
N ALA A 19 2.96 -24.15 -1.05
CA ALA A 19 2.71 -23.89 0.37
C ALA A 19 3.35 -22.56 0.80
N ASP A 20 3.08 -21.50 0.03
CA ASP A 20 3.43 -20.14 0.36
C ASP A 20 2.42 -19.71 1.41
N ASP A 21 2.86 -19.78 2.67
CA ASP A 21 2.16 -19.20 3.81
C ASP A 21 1.60 -17.82 3.40
N LEU A 22 0.29 -17.64 3.59
CA LEU A 22 -0.34 -16.35 3.35
C LEU A 22 0.29 -15.34 4.31
N ASN A 23 1.06 -14.43 3.73
CA ASN A 23 1.37 -13.21 4.44
C ASN A 23 0.17 -12.28 4.24
N ALA A 24 -0.26 -11.62 5.31
CA ALA A 24 -1.33 -10.64 5.25
C ALA A 24 -0.86 -9.33 5.85
N ILE A 25 -1.15 -8.21 5.17
CA ILE A 25 -1.03 -6.90 5.78
C ILE A 25 -2.38 -6.63 6.46
N HIS A 26 -2.42 -6.84 7.76
CA HIS A 26 -3.56 -6.43 8.56
C HIS A 26 -3.50 -4.91 8.72
N ILE A 27 -4.59 -4.22 8.42
CA ILE A 27 -4.71 -2.77 8.57
C ILE A 27 -5.88 -2.53 9.49
N SER A 28 -5.57 -2.23 10.75
CA SER A 28 -6.56 -1.99 11.79
C SER A 28 -6.63 -0.53 12.21
N GLY A 29 -7.71 -0.21 12.91
CA GLY A 29 -7.92 1.09 13.54
C GLY A 29 -8.15 2.24 12.58
N TRP A 30 -8.66 1.95 11.38
CA TRP A 30 -9.11 2.95 10.44
C TRP A 30 -10.58 3.31 10.72
N LYS A 31 -10.85 4.59 10.97
CA LYS A 31 -12.19 5.22 10.97
C LYS A 31 -12.49 5.93 9.66
N GLU A 32 -13.73 5.80 9.21
CA GLU A 32 -14.25 6.46 8.01
C GLU A 32 -14.99 7.74 8.39
N PRO A 33 -14.59 8.91 7.84
CA PRO A 33 -15.42 10.11 7.95
C PRO A 33 -16.79 9.88 7.28
N PRO A 34 -17.84 10.61 7.69
CA PRO A 34 -19.14 10.53 7.02
C PRO A 34 -19.02 10.90 5.54
N LEU A 35 -19.84 10.26 4.70
CA LEU A 35 -19.97 10.62 3.28
C LEU A 35 -20.84 11.86 3.14
N SER A 36 -20.43 12.77 2.27
CA SER A 36 -21.34 13.78 1.72
C SER A 36 -22.39 13.15 0.80
N GLY A 37 -23.49 13.86 0.56
CA GLY A 37 -24.56 13.38 -0.33
C GLY A 37 -24.07 13.13 -1.77
N THR A 38 -23.17 13.98 -2.28
CA THR A 38 -22.57 13.84 -3.62
C THR A 38 -21.65 12.63 -3.71
N GLU A 39 -20.77 12.43 -2.72
CA GLU A 39 -19.88 11.24 -2.66
C GLU A 39 -20.69 9.94 -2.62
N ARG A 40 -21.84 9.94 -1.93
CA ARG A 40 -22.72 8.76 -1.87
C ARG A 40 -23.28 8.41 -3.25
N VAL A 41 -23.84 9.39 -3.96
CA VAL A 41 -24.40 9.18 -5.31
C VAL A 41 -23.31 8.73 -6.29
N GLU A 42 -22.13 9.35 -6.23
CA GLU A 42 -20.97 8.95 -7.04
C GLU A 42 -20.61 7.48 -6.77
N LEU A 43 -20.53 7.08 -5.51
CA LEU A 43 -20.18 5.72 -5.09
C LEU A 43 -21.22 4.68 -5.49
N GLU A 44 -22.50 4.96 -5.30
CA GLU A 44 -23.60 4.06 -5.68
C GLU A 44 -23.68 3.89 -7.20
N THR A 45 -23.48 4.96 -7.95
CA THR A 45 -23.41 4.92 -9.42
C THR A 45 -22.24 4.04 -9.88
N TRP A 46 -21.07 4.21 -9.27
CA TRP A 46 -19.89 3.41 -9.59
C TRP A 46 -20.06 1.92 -9.26
N ILE A 47 -20.62 1.59 -8.09
CA ILE A 47 -20.93 0.20 -7.70
C ILE A 47 -21.92 -0.41 -8.70
N THR A 48 -22.97 0.33 -9.05
CA THR A 48 -23.99 -0.13 -10.00
C THR A 48 -23.38 -0.38 -11.36
N HIS A 49 -22.53 0.52 -11.85
CA HIS A 49 -21.86 0.39 -13.14
C HIS A 49 -20.92 -0.82 -13.20
N ILE A 50 -20.13 -1.06 -12.15
CA ILE A 50 -19.26 -2.24 -12.10
C ILE A 50 -20.07 -3.54 -12.05
N SER A 51 -21.25 -3.50 -11.41
CA SER A 51 -22.12 -4.67 -11.27
C SER A 51 -22.95 -4.97 -12.53
N SER A 52 -23.30 -3.95 -13.32
CA SER A 52 -24.31 -4.06 -14.38
C SER A 52 -23.92 -4.97 -15.55
N GLY A 53 -22.62 -5.22 -15.76
CA GLY A 53 -22.17 -6.22 -16.75
C GLY A 53 -21.50 -7.43 -16.10
N VAL A 54 -21.99 -7.84 -14.93
CA VAL A 54 -21.57 -9.06 -14.24
C VAL A 54 -22.83 -9.88 -13.95
N ALA A 55 -23.50 -10.30 -15.02
CA ALA A 55 -24.62 -11.23 -14.90
C ALA A 55 -24.12 -12.58 -14.33
N PRO A 56 -24.98 -13.38 -13.66
CA PRO A 56 -24.58 -14.65 -13.05
C PRO A 56 -23.93 -15.65 -14.01
N ALA A 57 -24.24 -15.55 -15.31
CA ALA A 57 -23.66 -16.37 -16.38
C ALA A 57 -22.69 -15.59 -17.30
N CYS A 58 -22.17 -14.44 -16.85
CA CYS A 58 -21.28 -13.61 -17.66
C CYS A 58 -19.89 -14.23 -17.74
N THR A 59 -19.44 -14.53 -18.96
CA THR A 59 -18.05 -14.83 -19.25
C THR A 59 -17.25 -13.54 -19.22
N LEU A 60 -16.40 -13.37 -18.20
CA LEU A 60 -15.47 -12.25 -18.16
C LEU A 60 -14.18 -12.66 -18.86
N THR A 61 -13.81 -11.92 -19.90
CA THR A 61 -12.57 -12.12 -20.65
C THR A 61 -11.71 -10.85 -20.59
N PRO A 62 -10.37 -10.99 -20.62
CA PRO A 62 -9.49 -9.85 -20.84
C PRO A 62 -9.82 -9.18 -22.19
N SER A 63 -9.65 -7.85 -22.28
CA SER A 63 -9.84 -7.15 -23.55
C SER A 63 -8.82 -7.66 -24.59
N PRO A 64 -9.13 -7.63 -25.90
CA PRO A 64 -8.18 -8.05 -26.94
C PRO A 64 -6.85 -7.29 -26.86
N ARG A 65 -6.89 -6.03 -26.44
CA ARG A 65 -5.71 -5.21 -26.22
C ARG A 65 -4.89 -5.71 -25.03
N LEU A 66 -5.54 -6.06 -23.92
CA LEU A 66 -4.86 -6.64 -22.77
C LEU A 66 -4.21 -7.98 -23.13
N LEU A 67 -4.92 -8.87 -23.84
CA LEU A 67 -4.34 -10.13 -24.33
C LEU A 67 -3.09 -9.88 -25.18
N ALA A 68 -3.13 -8.92 -26.11
CA ALA A 68 -1.97 -8.57 -26.90
C ALA A 68 -0.76 -8.13 -26.05
N TYR A 69 -0.98 -7.35 -24.97
CA TYR A 69 0.10 -6.98 -24.05
C TYR A 69 0.64 -8.18 -23.25
N LEU A 70 -0.25 -9.06 -22.82
CA LEU A 70 0.09 -10.25 -22.05
C LEU A 70 0.90 -11.24 -22.90
N GLU A 71 0.46 -11.50 -24.12
CA GLU A 71 1.14 -12.36 -25.10
C GLU A 71 2.51 -11.79 -25.49
N ALA A 72 2.57 -10.49 -25.82
CA ALA A 72 3.83 -9.81 -26.19
C ALA A 72 4.85 -9.71 -25.04
N SER A 73 4.44 -10.02 -23.81
CA SER A 73 5.30 -10.05 -22.63
C SER A 73 5.85 -11.45 -22.31
N SER A 74 5.46 -12.47 -23.07
CA SER A 74 5.97 -13.84 -22.90
C SER A 74 7.46 -13.90 -23.24
N LEU A 75 8.25 -14.56 -22.39
CA LEU A 75 9.68 -14.72 -22.63
C LEU A 75 9.95 -15.94 -23.52
N PRO A 76 10.86 -15.84 -24.50
CA PRO A 76 11.24 -17.00 -25.29
C PRO A 76 11.82 -18.10 -24.37
N PRO A 77 11.74 -19.38 -24.79
CA PRO A 77 12.30 -20.47 -24.01
C PRO A 77 13.80 -20.21 -23.78
N GLN A 78 14.24 -20.18 -22.53
CA GLN A 78 15.67 -20.10 -22.25
C GLN A 78 16.33 -21.41 -22.67
N PRO A 79 17.48 -21.38 -23.37
CA PRO A 79 18.21 -22.59 -23.71
C PRO A 79 18.68 -23.26 -22.41
N ALA A 80 18.04 -24.38 -22.06
CA ALA A 80 18.43 -25.18 -20.91
C ALA A 80 19.86 -25.67 -21.12
N GLN A 81 20.77 -25.34 -20.20
CA GLN A 81 22.08 -26.00 -20.16
C GLN A 81 21.84 -27.48 -19.84
N THR A 82 22.15 -28.31 -20.82
CA THR A 82 21.84 -29.73 -20.86
C THR A 82 22.62 -30.52 -19.82
N ASN A 83 21.89 -31.25 -18.97
CA ASN A 83 22.19 -32.63 -18.58
C ASN A 83 20.84 -33.37 -18.41
N GLY A 84 20.25 -33.80 -19.54
CA GLY A 84 19.14 -34.76 -19.58
C GLY A 84 17.71 -34.18 -19.57
N SER A 85 17.11 -34.08 -20.76
CA SER A 85 15.65 -34.07 -21.01
C SER A 85 14.76 -33.11 -20.20
N THR A 86 14.93 -31.81 -20.37
CA THR A 86 13.89 -30.82 -20.03
C THR A 86 13.53 -30.04 -21.28
N ILE A 87 12.28 -30.19 -21.74
CA ILE A 87 11.74 -29.38 -22.84
C ILE A 87 11.70 -27.93 -22.36
N PRO A 88 12.40 -26.98 -22.99
CA PRO A 88 12.36 -25.58 -22.58
C PRO A 88 10.96 -25.02 -22.90
N ARG A 89 10.16 -24.76 -21.86
CA ARG A 89 8.88 -24.06 -21.99
C ARG A 89 9.12 -22.55 -21.89
N ALA A 90 8.55 -21.79 -22.83
CA ALA A 90 8.44 -20.35 -22.71
C ALA A 90 7.65 -20.01 -21.44
N LEU A 91 8.10 -18.99 -20.69
CA LEU A 91 7.34 -18.50 -19.54
C LEU A 91 6.26 -17.56 -20.06
N THR A 92 5.01 -18.02 -20.04
CA THR A 92 3.86 -17.24 -20.50
C THR A 92 3.11 -16.62 -19.32
N TRP A 93 2.28 -15.62 -19.61
CA TRP A 93 1.48 -14.98 -18.58
C TRP A 93 0.45 -15.94 -17.97
N GLU A 94 -0.06 -16.92 -18.73
CA GLU A 94 -1.00 -17.92 -18.22
C GLU A 94 -0.38 -18.74 -17.09
N MET A 95 0.91 -19.10 -17.24
CA MET A 95 1.65 -19.87 -16.24
C MET A 95 1.88 -19.09 -14.94
N VAL A 96 1.84 -17.75 -14.99
CA VAL A 96 2.15 -16.88 -13.84
C VAL A 96 0.87 -16.29 -13.24
N ALA A 97 0.05 -15.61 -14.04
CA ALA A 97 -1.08 -14.84 -13.55
C ALA A 97 -2.31 -15.72 -13.29
N LEU A 98 -2.61 -16.74 -14.09
CA LEU A 98 -3.84 -17.53 -13.89
C LEU A 98 -3.86 -18.27 -12.54
N PRO A 99 -2.77 -18.93 -12.08
CA PRO A 99 -2.75 -19.55 -10.76
C PRO A 99 -3.03 -18.54 -9.64
N VAL A 100 -2.40 -17.37 -9.73
CA VAL A 100 -2.57 -16.26 -8.78
C VAL A 100 -4.02 -15.77 -8.77
N LEU A 101 -4.59 -15.51 -9.94
CA LEU A 101 -5.96 -15.00 -10.05
C LEU A 101 -7.00 -16.03 -9.59
N ASN A 102 -6.84 -17.30 -9.95
CA ASN A 102 -7.71 -18.39 -9.49
C ASN A 102 -7.67 -18.53 -7.96
N TYR A 103 -6.49 -18.40 -7.38
CA TYR A 103 -6.32 -18.39 -5.93
C TYR A 103 -7.01 -17.19 -5.29
N CYS A 104 -6.70 -15.96 -5.73
CA CYS A 104 -7.27 -14.74 -5.18
C CYS A 104 -8.80 -14.68 -5.35
N LEU A 105 -9.34 -15.18 -6.46
CA LEU A 105 -10.78 -15.31 -6.70
C LEU A 105 -11.44 -16.29 -5.76
N SER A 106 -10.82 -17.45 -5.55
CA SER A 106 -11.32 -18.45 -4.61
C SER A 106 -11.37 -17.89 -3.19
N GLN A 107 -10.37 -17.10 -2.80
CA GLN A 107 -10.35 -16.43 -1.50
C GLN A 107 -11.44 -15.35 -1.40
N ALA A 108 -11.56 -14.49 -2.42
CA ALA A 108 -12.63 -13.50 -2.47
C ALA A 108 -14.02 -14.15 -2.39
N ALA A 109 -14.24 -15.25 -3.10
CA ALA A 109 -15.51 -15.99 -3.05
C ALA A 109 -15.84 -16.50 -1.64
N LYS A 110 -14.87 -17.07 -0.92
CA LYS A 110 -15.03 -17.49 0.48
C LYS A 110 -15.46 -16.33 1.36
N ASP A 111 -14.79 -15.18 1.22
CA ASP A 111 -15.03 -14.01 2.07
C ASP A 111 -16.39 -13.34 1.80
N PHE A 112 -16.97 -13.55 0.62
CA PHE A 112 -18.33 -13.13 0.28
C PHE A 112 -19.38 -14.24 0.40
N GLY A 113 -19.04 -15.37 1.04
CA GLY A 113 -19.96 -16.49 1.26
C GLY A 113 -20.50 -17.11 -0.02
N THR A 114 -19.77 -16.99 -1.13
CA THR A 114 -20.23 -17.48 -2.44
C THR A 114 -19.86 -18.95 -2.59
N ALA A 115 -20.86 -19.84 -2.59
CA ALA A 115 -20.66 -21.26 -2.81
C ALA A 115 -20.39 -21.53 -4.29
N GLY A 116 -19.18 -21.98 -4.63
CA GLY A 116 -18.82 -22.32 -6.01
C GLY A 116 -17.31 -22.48 -6.20
N ARG A 117 -16.92 -23.25 -7.22
CA ARG A 117 -15.53 -23.33 -7.67
C ARG A 117 -15.32 -22.27 -8.74
N PHE A 118 -14.43 -21.32 -8.47
CA PHE A 118 -14.08 -20.24 -9.38
C PHE A 118 -12.81 -20.66 -10.13
N ILE A 119 -12.94 -20.87 -11.44
CA ILE A 119 -11.80 -21.21 -12.30
C ILE A 119 -11.88 -20.34 -13.55
N ILE A 120 -10.83 -19.57 -13.79
CA ILE A 120 -10.54 -18.97 -15.09
C ILE A 120 -9.94 -20.09 -15.95
N SER A 121 -10.55 -20.34 -17.11
CA SER A 121 -10.03 -21.31 -18.08
C SER A 121 -8.67 -20.89 -18.63
N GLU A 122 -7.99 -21.81 -19.33
CA GLU A 122 -6.74 -21.51 -20.04
C GLU A 122 -6.90 -20.43 -21.13
N THR A 123 -8.10 -20.28 -21.69
CA THR A 123 -8.43 -19.21 -22.65
C THR A 123 -8.65 -17.84 -21.99
N GLY A 124 -8.56 -17.76 -20.66
CA GLY A 124 -8.90 -16.55 -19.91
C GLY A 124 -10.41 -16.34 -19.74
N ASP A 125 -11.24 -17.28 -20.20
CA ASP A 125 -12.69 -17.25 -20.02
C ASP A 125 -13.02 -17.60 -18.57
N HIS A 126 -13.56 -16.64 -17.84
CA HIS A 126 -14.11 -16.90 -16.51
C HIS A 126 -15.57 -17.34 -16.62
N VAL A 127 -15.85 -18.63 -16.49
CA VAL A 127 -17.22 -19.12 -16.29
C VAL A 127 -17.51 -19.11 -14.80
N VAL A 128 -18.46 -18.27 -14.37
CA VAL A 128 -18.97 -18.33 -13.00
C VAL A 128 -20.13 -19.33 -12.96
N PRO A 129 -20.01 -20.51 -12.35
CA PRO A 129 -21.17 -21.28 -11.94
C PRO A 129 -21.66 -20.71 -10.61
N CYS A 130 -22.12 -19.45 -10.60
CA CYS A 130 -22.73 -18.88 -9.41
C CYS A 130 -24.22 -18.80 -9.63
N VAL A 131 -24.97 -19.63 -8.90
CA VAL A 131 -26.41 -19.43 -8.71
C VAL A 131 -26.50 -18.37 -7.61
N PRO A 132 -26.92 -17.12 -7.91
CA PRO A 132 -27.11 -16.13 -6.88
C PRO A 132 -28.16 -16.68 -5.91
N THR A 133 -27.84 -16.76 -4.63
CA THR A 133 -28.81 -17.12 -3.60
C THR A 133 -29.91 -16.06 -3.50
N HIS A 134 -29.62 -14.81 -3.91
CA HIS A 134 -30.59 -13.73 -4.05
C HIS A 134 -30.37 -12.92 -5.34
N PRO A 135 -31.44 -12.48 -6.02
CA PRO A 135 -31.36 -11.70 -7.26
C PRO A 135 -30.68 -10.32 -7.10
N ASP A 136 -30.62 -9.78 -5.89
CA ASP A 136 -29.98 -8.49 -5.58
C ASP A 136 -28.52 -8.62 -5.13
N GLN A 137 -27.98 -9.85 -5.05
CA GLN A 137 -26.63 -10.08 -4.55
C GLN A 137 -25.60 -9.88 -5.67
N MET A 138 -24.92 -8.73 -5.63
CA MET A 138 -23.77 -8.45 -6.49
C MET A 138 -22.73 -9.58 -6.41
N ASN A 139 -22.41 -10.17 -7.56
CA ASN A 139 -21.35 -11.18 -7.70
C ASN A 139 -19.97 -10.53 -7.56
N MET A 140 -19.52 -10.40 -6.31
CA MET A 140 -18.30 -9.66 -5.95
C MET A 140 -17.04 -10.21 -6.59
N PRO A 141 -16.76 -11.54 -6.60
CA PRO A 141 -15.57 -12.07 -7.24
C PRO A 141 -15.43 -11.62 -8.70
N SER A 142 -16.53 -11.67 -9.45
CA SER A 142 -16.54 -11.28 -10.86
C SER A 142 -16.43 -9.76 -11.05
N ALA A 143 -17.06 -8.96 -10.19
CA ALA A 143 -16.85 -7.51 -10.19
C ALA A 143 -15.39 -7.11 -9.90
N ILE A 144 -14.74 -7.81 -8.96
CA ILE A 144 -13.31 -7.61 -8.65
C ILE A 144 -12.45 -7.97 -9.87
N LEU A 145 -12.71 -9.11 -10.50
CA LEU A 145 -11.98 -9.55 -11.69
C LEU A 145 -12.11 -8.55 -12.84
N ARG A 146 -13.32 -8.04 -13.08
CA ARG A 146 -13.57 -7.01 -14.09
C ARG A 146 -12.78 -5.74 -13.83
N LEU A 147 -12.80 -5.24 -12.59
CA LEU A 147 -12.03 -4.06 -12.21
C LEU A 147 -10.52 -4.31 -12.36
N TYR A 148 -10.07 -5.53 -12.03
CA TYR A 148 -8.68 -5.96 -12.20
C TYR A 148 -8.25 -5.94 -13.68
N TYR A 149 -9.01 -6.54 -14.59
CA TYR A 149 -8.65 -6.54 -16.02
C TYR A 149 -8.62 -5.12 -16.59
N ALA A 150 -9.61 -4.29 -16.25
CA ALA A 150 -9.62 -2.89 -16.69
C ALA A 150 -8.42 -2.10 -16.16
N ALA A 151 -8.10 -2.25 -14.87
CA ALA A 151 -6.95 -1.58 -14.27
C ALA A 151 -5.63 -2.04 -14.89
N LEU A 152 -5.45 -3.34 -15.10
CA LEU A 152 -4.24 -3.90 -15.68
C LEU A 152 -4.03 -3.41 -17.13
N ASP A 153 -5.08 -3.42 -17.95
CA ASP A 153 -5.02 -2.93 -19.33
C ASP A 153 -4.60 -1.46 -19.38
N ILE A 154 -5.23 -0.59 -18.59
CA ILE A 154 -4.91 0.84 -18.59
C ILE A 154 -3.48 1.08 -18.07
N ILE A 155 -3.04 0.37 -17.03
CA ILE A 155 -1.68 0.52 -16.50
C ILE A 155 -0.64 0.07 -17.53
N LEU A 156 -0.83 -1.08 -18.17
CA LEU A 156 0.10 -1.59 -19.20
C LEU A 156 0.12 -0.68 -20.42
N HIS A 157 -1.04 -0.18 -20.86
CA HIS A 157 -1.14 0.77 -21.96
C HIS A 157 -0.36 2.07 -21.67
N HIS A 158 -0.51 2.60 -20.46
CA HIS A 158 0.21 3.80 -20.03
C HIS A 158 1.72 3.56 -19.84
N ASP A 159 2.15 2.38 -19.40
CA ASP A 159 3.58 2.04 -19.33
C ASP A 159 4.19 1.91 -20.75
N ALA A 160 3.46 1.28 -21.68
CA ALA A 160 3.87 1.15 -23.07
C ALA A 160 3.99 2.51 -23.79
N SER A 161 3.00 3.41 -23.59
CA SER A 161 3.01 4.74 -24.19
C SER A 161 4.23 5.57 -23.73
N LYS A 162 4.61 5.46 -22.46
CA LYS A 162 5.78 6.15 -21.90
C LYS A 162 7.10 5.62 -22.41
N ARG A 163 7.21 4.30 -22.61
CA ARG A 163 8.47 3.66 -23.02
C ARG A 163 8.73 3.71 -24.52
N LYS A 164 7.73 4.06 -25.33
CA LYS A 164 7.78 3.88 -26.79
C LYS A 164 8.17 2.44 -27.18
N SER A 165 7.80 1.47 -26.36
CA SER A 165 8.12 0.05 -26.51
C SER A 165 6.89 -0.79 -26.15
N ASN A 166 6.73 -1.93 -26.82
CA ASN A 166 5.49 -2.68 -26.85
C ASN A 166 5.23 -3.54 -25.59
N SER A 167 6.26 -3.91 -24.81
CA SER A 167 6.03 -4.75 -23.62
C SER A 167 7.03 -4.52 -22.48
N ASN A 168 6.52 -4.65 -21.25
CA ASN A 168 7.31 -4.69 -20.03
C ASN A 168 7.13 -6.07 -19.37
N PRO A 169 7.90 -7.09 -19.79
CA PRO A 169 7.74 -8.45 -19.28
C PRO A 169 7.92 -8.53 -17.76
N SER A 170 8.71 -7.62 -17.17
CA SER A 170 8.93 -7.58 -15.71
C SER A 170 7.68 -7.27 -14.89
N MET A 171 6.66 -6.64 -15.47
CA MET A 171 5.40 -6.38 -14.78
C MET A 171 4.41 -7.54 -14.97
N VAL A 172 4.31 -8.08 -16.19
CA VAL A 172 3.37 -9.16 -16.55
C VAL A 172 3.81 -10.53 -16.02
N LEU A 173 5.10 -10.78 -15.88
CA LEU A 173 5.61 -12.05 -15.35
C LEU A 173 5.88 -11.99 -13.85
N ASN A 174 5.36 -10.97 -13.16
CA ASN A 174 5.54 -10.80 -11.72
C ASN A 174 4.25 -11.15 -10.98
N LEU A 175 4.24 -12.35 -10.38
CA LEU A 175 3.12 -12.86 -9.58
C LEU A 175 2.66 -11.89 -8.49
N ARG A 176 3.57 -11.15 -7.86
CA ARG A 176 3.23 -10.17 -6.80
C ARG A 176 2.48 -8.97 -7.35
N VAL A 177 2.78 -8.54 -8.58
CA VAL A 177 2.03 -7.45 -9.21
C VAL A 177 0.57 -7.84 -9.40
N HIS A 178 0.31 -9.05 -9.89
CA HIS A 178 -1.05 -9.53 -10.12
C HIS A 178 -1.83 -9.70 -8.82
N SER A 179 -1.22 -10.35 -7.82
CA SER A 179 -1.84 -10.56 -6.52
C SER A 179 -2.11 -9.23 -5.79
N SER A 180 -1.12 -8.33 -5.72
CA SER A 180 -1.31 -7.00 -5.13
C SER A 180 -2.36 -6.16 -5.87
N LEU A 181 -2.38 -6.18 -7.21
CA LEU A 181 -3.37 -5.43 -8.00
C LEU A 181 -4.78 -5.97 -7.76
N PHE A 182 -4.95 -7.28 -7.74
CA PHE A 182 -6.23 -7.91 -7.45
C PHE A 182 -6.73 -7.55 -6.03
N ALA A 183 -5.84 -7.60 -5.04
CA ALA A 183 -6.14 -7.21 -3.68
C ALA A 183 -6.53 -5.71 -3.56
N LEU A 184 -5.92 -4.82 -4.36
CA LEU A 184 -6.34 -3.41 -4.45
C LEU A 184 -7.75 -3.27 -5.04
N CYS A 185 -8.08 -4.02 -6.10
CA CYS A 185 -9.44 -4.04 -6.67
C CYS A 185 -10.47 -4.54 -5.64
N ARG A 186 -10.13 -5.62 -4.93
CA ARG A 186 -10.93 -6.17 -3.82
C ARG A 186 -11.13 -5.15 -2.70
N PHE A 187 -10.05 -4.47 -2.28
CA PHE A 187 -10.11 -3.41 -1.29
C PHE A 187 -11.09 -2.31 -1.70
N CYS A 188 -10.97 -1.78 -2.92
CA CYS A 188 -11.83 -0.71 -3.42
C CYS A 188 -13.32 -1.09 -3.37
N LEU A 189 -13.66 -2.29 -3.86
CA LEU A 189 -15.06 -2.74 -3.92
C LEU A 189 -15.63 -3.08 -2.54
N HIS A 190 -14.85 -3.73 -1.68
CA HIS A 190 -15.24 -3.97 -0.30
C HIS A 190 -15.49 -2.65 0.43
N LYS A 191 -14.57 -1.69 0.25
CA LYS A 191 -14.68 -0.37 0.86
C LYS A 191 -15.91 0.40 0.37
N ALA A 192 -16.14 0.40 -0.94
CA ALA A 192 -17.28 1.06 -1.55
C ALA A 192 -18.61 0.50 -1.02
N ARG A 193 -18.75 -0.83 -0.95
CA ARG A 193 -19.96 -1.45 -0.40
C ARG A 193 -20.18 -1.10 1.06
N HIS A 194 -19.15 -1.22 1.89
CA HIS A 194 -19.26 -0.87 3.31
C HIS A 194 -19.71 0.59 3.50
N LEU A 195 -19.14 1.51 2.70
CA LEU A 195 -19.48 2.93 2.73
C LEU A 195 -20.92 3.20 2.26
N SER A 196 -21.42 2.45 1.28
CA SER A 196 -22.81 2.57 0.78
C SER A 196 -23.84 1.96 1.73
N THR A 197 -23.55 0.81 2.37
CA THR A 197 -24.50 0.11 3.24
C THR A 197 -24.54 0.62 4.67
N GLY A 198 -23.49 1.31 5.14
CA GLY A 198 -23.29 1.72 6.54
C GLY A 198 -24.33 2.70 7.13
N HIS A 199 -25.41 3.02 6.42
CA HIS A 199 -26.52 3.83 6.92
C HIS A 199 -27.83 3.07 7.16
N ARG A 200 -27.95 1.81 6.68
CA ARG A 200 -29.17 1.02 6.85
C ARG A 200 -29.25 0.25 8.18
N HIS A 201 -28.14 0.13 8.90
CA HIS A 201 -28.09 -0.47 10.23
C HIS A 201 -27.42 0.48 11.22
N ASP A 202 -28.29 1.24 11.89
CA ASP A 202 -28.20 1.83 13.22
C ASP A 202 -26.90 2.44 13.76
N ILE A 203 -27.14 3.65 14.26
CA ILE A 203 -26.39 4.57 15.13
C ILE A 203 -25.84 3.94 16.43
N LEU A 204 -25.91 2.60 16.62
CA LEU A 204 -25.66 1.95 17.92
C LEU A 204 -24.56 0.86 17.93
N MET A 205 -23.97 0.48 16.80
CA MET A 205 -22.81 -0.42 16.79
C MET A 205 -21.52 0.37 16.54
N THR A 206 -20.69 0.45 17.57
CA THR A 206 -19.46 1.23 17.59
C THR A 206 -18.52 0.86 16.44
N THR A 207 -18.13 1.88 15.70
CA THR A 207 -17.26 1.92 14.51
C THR A 207 -15.81 1.51 14.77
N GLU A 208 -15.50 0.81 15.86
CA GLU A 208 -14.13 0.68 16.39
C GLU A 208 -13.28 -0.42 15.76
N ASN A 209 -13.88 -1.38 15.02
CA ASN A 209 -13.18 -2.57 14.54
C ASN A 209 -13.30 -2.80 13.01
N GLN A 210 -13.16 -1.75 12.20
CA GLN A 210 -12.86 -1.97 10.78
C GLN A 210 -11.39 -2.39 10.63
N SER A 211 -11.13 -3.69 10.73
CA SER A 211 -9.88 -4.28 10.26
C SER A 211 -10.02 -4.65 8.79
N LEU A 212 -9.17 -4.08 7.95
CA LEU A 212 -8.99 -4.54 6.59
C LEU A 212 -7.80 -5.49 6.55
N VAL A 213 -8.02 -6.71 6.07
CA VAL A 213 -6.92 -7.63 5.76
C VAL A 213 -6.63 -7.51 4.28
N ILE A 214 -5.42 -7.07 3.95
CA ILE A 214 -4.90 -7.13 2.58
C ILE A 214 -4.10 -8.44 2.49
N GLU A 215 -4.74 -9.46 1.95
CA GLU A 215 -4.12 -10.76 1.69
C GLU A 215 -3.37 -10.70 0.34
N ASP A 216 -2.09 -11.09 0.35
CA ASP A 216 -1.23 -11.10 -0.83
C ASP A 216 -0.26 -12.28 -0.79
N ILE A 217 0.13 -12.78 -1.95
CA ILE A 217 1.23 -13.73 -2.07
C ILE A 217 2.54 -12.98 -1.79
N GLY A 218 3.14 -13.23 -0.62
CA GLY A 218 4.47 -12.73 -0.25
C GLY A 218 4.52 -11.26 0.20
N THR A 219 3.49 -10.77 0.93
CA THR A 219 3.27 -9.35 1.31
C THR A 219 4.52 -8.50 1.40
N CYS A 220 4.62 -7.56 0.45
CA CYS A 220 5.66 -6.57 0.44
C CYS A 220 5.00 -5.19 0.35
N PRO A 221 4.99 -4.37 1.42
CA PRO A 221 4.38 -3.05 1.42
C PRO A 221 4.85 -2.16 0.26
N ILE A 222 6.08 -2.39 -0.23
CA ILE A 222 6.67 -1.71 -1.40
C ILE A 222 5.84 -1.91 -2.67
N VAL A 223 5.41 -3.14 -2.96
CA VAL A 223 4.70 -3.46 -4.22
C VAL A 223 3.35 -2.75 -4.23
N TYR A 224 2.61 -2.84 -3.12
CA TYR A 224 1.37 -2.07 -2.92
C TYR A 224 1.59 -0.57 -3.03
N TYR A 225 2.62 -0.04 -2.35
CA TYR A 225 2.90 1.39 -2.34
C TYR A 225 3.16 1.93 -3.76
N LYS A 226 3.88 1.18 -4.59
CA LYS A 226 4.12 1.50 -6.01
C LYS A 226 2.82 1.41 -6.83
N LEU A 227 2.05 0.34 -6.65
CA LEU A 227 0.85 0.09 -7.45
C LEU A 227 -0.27 1.08 -7.18
N ILE A 228 -0.45 1.55 -5.94
CA ILE A 228 -1.53 2.50 -5.61
C ILE A 228 -1.45 3.76 -6.47
N ASP A 229 -0.27 4.33 -6.69
CA ASP A 229 -0.17 5.56 -7.49
C ASP A 229 -0.48 5.31 -8.96
N SER A 230 0.01 4.20 -9.52
CA SER A 230 -0.32 3.78 -10.89
C SER A 230 -1.81 3.46 -11.05
N PHE A 231 -2.41 2.80 -10.06
CA PHE A 231 -3.83 2.45 -10.03
C PHE A 231 -4.72 3.69 -9.97
N ILE A 232 -4.41 4.64 -9.08
CA ILE A 232 -5.12 5.92 -9.01
C ILE A 232 -4.99 6.67 -10.32
N LYS A 233 -3.79 6.77 -10.92
CA LYS A 233 -3.59 7.46 -12.20
C LYS A 233 -4.35 6.80 -13.34
N ALA A 234 -4.35 5.47 -13.39
CA ALA A 234 -5.04 4.71 -14.42
C ALA A 234 -6.55 4.96 -14.39
N LEU A 235 -7.15 4.96 -13.20
CA LEU A 235 -8.60 5.05 -13.01
C LEU A 235 -9.08 6.43 -12.51
N ALA A 236 -8.23 7.45 -12.55
CA ALA A 236 -8.63 8.81 -12.14
C ALA A 236 -9.65 9.40 -13.13
N PRO A 237 -10.58 10.25 -12.65
CA PRO A 237 -11.43 11.06 -13.53
C PRO A 237 -10.57 11.90 -14.49
N GLY A 238 -10.90 11.88 -15.78
CA GLY A 238 -10.16 12.64 -16.80
C GLY A 238 -8.81 12.04 -17.21
N SER A 239 -8.53 10.79 -16.84
CA SER A 239 -7.39 10.05 -17.40
C SER A 239 -7.52 9.96 -18.93
N GLU A 240 -6.62 10.60 -19.68
CA GLU A 240 -6.58 10.55 -21.15
C GLU A 240 -6.47 9.12 -21.70
N HIS A 241 -6.06 8.18 -20.85
CA HIS A 241 -5.77 6.79 -21.20
C HIS A 241 -6.94 5.86 -20.88
N ALA A 242 -7.96 6.35 -20.16
CA ALA A 242 -9.22 5.65 -20.01
C ALA A 242 -9.97 5.74 -21.35
N SER A 243 -9.81 4.69 -22.17
CA SER A 243 -10.61 4.52 -23.38
C SER A 243 -12.11 4.57 -23.03
N SER A 244 -12.95 4.99 -23.98
CA SER A 244 -14.41 4.87 -23.87
C SER A 244 -14.88 3.46 -23.48
N LEU A 245 -14.07 2.43 -23.74
CA LEU A 245 -14.29 1.05 -23.30
C LEU A 245 -14.42 0.87 -21.78
N TYR A 246 -13.91 1.82 -20.98
CA TYR A 246 -13.94 1.77 -19.52
C TYR A 246 -14.69 2.96 -18.89
N GLU A 247 -15.53 3.63 -19.68
CA GLU A 247 -16.39 4.71 -19.21
C GLU A 247 -17.28 4.19 -18.08
N GLY A 248 -17.17 4.79 -16.89
CA GLY A 248 -17.87 4.37 -15.67
C GLY A 248 -17.05 3.53 -14.69
N LEU A 249 -15.82 3.12 -15.03
CA LEU A 249 -14.89 2.46 -14.10
C LEU A 249 -13.97 3.43 -13.34
N THR A 250 -14.08 4.73 -13.60
CA THR A 250 -13.32 5.77 -12.90
C THR A 250 -13.56 5.70 -11.39
N LEU A 251 -12.49 5.74 -10.60
CA LEU A 251 -12.58 5.63 -9.15
C LEU A 251 -13.32 6.84 -8.57
N PRO A 252 -14.31 6.60 -7.68
CA PRO A 252 -14.94 7.66 -6.93
C PRO A 252 -13.91 8.44 -6.10
N SER A 253 -14.11 9.74 -5.98
CA SER A 253 -13.27 10.64 -5.18
C SER A 253 -12.95 10.08 -3.80
N ARG A 254 -13.95 9.48 -3.14
CA ARG A 254 -13.81 8.85 -1.83
C ARG A 254 -12.91 7.61 -1.79
N ILE A 255 -12.96 6.79 -2.83
CA ILE A 255 -12.09 5.61 -2.96
C ILE A 255 -10.65 6.06 -3.22
N ILE A 256 -10.45 7.11 -4.01
CA ILE A 256 -9.11 7.72 -4.21
C ILE A 256 -8.54 8.21 -2.88
N GLN A 257 -9.33 8.93 -2.06
CA GLN A 257 -8.90 9.36 -0.73
C GLN A 257 -8.51 8.18 0.16
N SER A 258 -9.30 7.10 0.13
CA SER A 258 -9.02 5.88 0.87
C SER A 258 -7.70 5.24 0.41
N LEU A 259 -7.47 5.11 -0.89
CA LEU A 259 -6.22 4.57 -1.43
C LEU A 259 -5.00 5.43 -1.08
N ARG A 260 -5.12 6.76 -1.14
CA ARG A 260 -4.03 7.68 -0.71
C ARG A 260 -3.73 7.51 0.76
N ARG A 261 -4.75 7.32 1.59
CA ARG A 261 -4.58 7.06 3.01
C ARG A 261 -3.92 5.71 3.29
N LEU A 262 -4.34 4.66 2.59
CA LEU A 262 -3.67 3.37 2.60
C LEU A 262 -2.19 3.50 2.25
N GLN A 263 -1.87 4.28 1.20
CA GLN A 263 -0.48 4.57 0.79
C GLN A 263 0.33 5.25 1.90
N GLU A 264 -0.26 6.21 2.63
CA GLU A 264 0.38 6.84 3.80
C GLU A 264 0.61 5.85 4.96
N MET A 265 -0.30 4.90 5.17
CA MET A 265 -0.12 3.87 6.21
C MET A 265 0.99 2.89 5.84
N LEU A 266 1.03 2.45 4.58
CA LEU A 266 2.09 1.58 4.05
C LEU A 266 3.47 2.24 4.21
N LEU A 267 3.55 3.57 4.10
CA LEU A 267 4.81 4.29 4.28
C LEU A 267 5.41 4.11 5.68
N GLY A 268 4.58 3.95 6.71
CA GLY A 268 5.04 3.61 8.06
C GLY A 268 5.53 2.16 8.16
N LEU A 269 4.89 1.24 7.45
CA LEU A 269 5.23 -0.18 7.44
C LEU A 269 6.54 -0.49 6.71
N MET A 270 6.90 0.30 5.70
CA MET A 270 8.13 0.09 4.93
C MET A 270 9.41 0.14 5.78
N TRP A 271 9.33 0.68 7.00
CA TRP A 271 10.44 0.78 7.93
C TRP A 271 10.60 -0.43 8.87
N MET A 272 9.64 -1.36 8.86
CA MET A 272 9.63 -2.51 9.77
C MET A 272 10.49 -3.65 9.21
N GLN A 273 11.42 -4.17 10.01
CA GLN A 273 12.23 -5.35 9.70
C GLN A 273 11.38 -6.62 9.64
N SER A 274 10.22 -6.67 10.27
CA SER A 274 9.28 -7.79 10.12
C SER A 274 8.85 -8.01 8.66
N CYS A 275 9.01 -7.02 7.79
CA CYS A 275 8.83 -7.20 6.35
C CYS A 275 9.94 -8.02 5.67
N VAL A 276 11.11 -8.17 6.31
CA VAL A 276 12.24 -9.00 5.83
C VAL A 276 11.94 -10.48 5.99
N GLU A 277 11.33 -10.88 7.11
CA GLU A 277 10.95 -12.27 7.38
C GLU A 277 9.95 -12.80 6.33
N MET A 278 9.18 -11.89 5.71
CA MET A 278 8.17 -12.19 4.70
C MET A 278 8.74 -12.40 3.30
N THR A 279 9.80 -11.66 2.93
CA THR A 279 10.37 -11.72 1.59
C THR A 279 11.42 -12.82 1.43
N GLY A 280 12.02 -13.29 2.54
CA GLY A 280 13.16 -14.20 2.53
C GLY A 280 14.45 -13.59 1.97
N ASP A 281 14.37 -12.34 1.48
CA ASP A 281 15.44 -11.59 0.86
C ASP A 281 15.44 -10.16 1.42
N VAL A 282 16.47 -9.86 2.21
CA VAL A 282 16.68 -8.55 2.85
C VAL A 282 16.83 -7.47 1.79
N GLU A 283 17.50 -7.74 0.67
CA GLU A 283 17.83 -6.75 -0.36
C GLU A 283 16.58 -6.20 -1.06
N LEU A 284 15.53 -7.02 -1.13
CA LEU A 284 14.23 -6.62 -1.71
C LEU A 284 13.38 -5.76 -0.77
N THR A 285 13.76 -5.63 0.50
CA THR A 285 13.07 -4.75 1.45
C THR A 285 13.51 -3.30 1.30
N PHE A 286 12.67 -2.37 1.77
CA PHE A 286 13.00 -0.95 1.69
C PHE A 286 14.21 -0.60 2.56
N VAL A 287 14.30 -1.21 3.74
CA VAL A 287 15.46 -1.10 4.63
C VAL A 287 16.72 -1.68 3.97
N GLY A 288 16.61 -2.83 3.30
CA GLY A 288 17.72 -3.41 2.53
C GLY A 288 18.22 -2.50 1.41
N MET A 289 17.30 -1.96 0.60
CA MET A 289 17.63 -0.98 -0.43
C MET A 289 18.32 0.27 0.16
N ILE A 290 17.85 0.80 1.28
CA ILE A 290 18.51 1.92 1.97
C ILE A 290 19.92 1.55 2.41
N ASN A 291 20.09 0.39 3.06
CA ASN A 291 21.38 -0.06 3.55
C ASN A 291 22.39 -0.24 2.42
N LYS A 292 21.97 -0.82 1.29
CA LYS A 292 22.78 -0.95 0.06
C LYS A 292 23.19 0.41 -0.48
N LEU A 293 22.26 1.35 -0.64
CA LEU A 293 22.55 2.70 -1.15
C LEU A 293 23.47 3.50 -0.20
N LYS A 294 23.38 3.27 1.11
CA LYS A 294 24.23 3.92 2.13
C LYS A 294 25.70 3.50 2.09
N GLN A 295 26.02 2.34 1.52
CA GLN A 295 27.41 1.90 1.36
C GLN A 295 28.21 2.83 0.43
N ASN A 296 27.53 3.62 -0.41
CA ASN A 296 28.14 4.64 -1.25
C ASN A 296 27.63 6.05 -0.87
N PRO A 297 28.43 6.87 -0.17
CA PRO A 297 28.02 8.20 0.28
C PRO A 297 27.56 9.14 -0.85
N THR A 298 28.18 9.05 -2.03
CA THR A 298 27.83 9.87 -3.19
C THR A 298 26.44 9.51 -3.72
N VAL A 299 26.12 8.21 -3.81
CA VAL A 299 24.80 7.74 -4.22
C VAL A 299 23.74 8.11 -3.18
N TRP A 300 24.03 7.92 -1.89
CA TRP A 300 23.12 8.30 -0.81
C TRP A 300 22.77 9.80 -0.83
N LYS A 301 23.78 10.66 -1.08
CA LYS A 301 23.58 12.12 -1.23
C LYS A 301 22.60 12.46 -2.37
N GLN A 302 22.61 11.71 -3.47
CA GLN A 302 21.69 11.93 -4.60
C GLN A 302 20.26 11.42 -4.32
N VAL A 303 20.13 10.39 -3.50
CA VAL A 303 18.85 9.76 -3.14
C VAL A 303 18.10 10.60 -2.12
N CYS A 304 18.81 11.10 -1.12
CA CYS A 304 18.18 11.79 -0.02
C CYS A 304 17.64 13.18 -0.40
N PRO A 305 16.55 13.61 0.26
CA PRO A 305 15.91 14.89 -0.03
C PRO A 305 16.68 16.13 0.47
N ILE A 306 17.97 15.99 0.82
CA ILE A 306 18.84 17.10 1.26
C ILE A 306 19.63 17.61 0.05
N GLY A 307 19.01 18.49 -0.73
CA GLY A 307 19.68 19.15 -1.84
C GLY A 307 18.71 19.97 -2.68
N THR A 308 19.19 21.11 -3.18
CA THR A 308 18.49 21.88 -4.21
C THR A 308 18.24 20.98 -5.42
N GLU A 309 17.04 21.03 -5.99
CA GLU A 309 16.59 20.16 -7.08
C GLU A 309 17.47 20.23 -8.35
N LYS A 310 18.42 21.16 -8.39
CA LYS A 310 19.20 21.55 -9.58
C LYS A 310 20.44 20.68 -9.87
N GLU A 311 20.93 19.85 -8.95
CA GLU A 311 22.22 19.14 -9.15
C GLU A 311 22.09 17.66 -9.61
N ALA A 312 20.87 17.13 -9.79
CA ALA A 312 20.66 15.68 -9.88
C ALA A 312 20.36 15.11 -11.28
N ASP A 313 20.30 15.92 -12.34
CA ASP A 313 19.76 15.47 -13.64
C ASP A 313 20.79 14.93 -14.64
N ASN A 314 22.10 15.06 -14.40
CA ASN A 314 23.10 14.77 -15.44
C ASN A 314 23.83 13.43 -15.32
N THR A 315 23.47 12.55 -14.38
CA THR A 315 23.97 11.17 -14.34
C THR A 315 22.81 10.20 -14.30
N ILE A 316 22.24 9.93 -15.48
CA ILE A 316 21.20 8.93 -15.72
C ILE A 316 21.82 7.54 -15.55
N SER A 317 22.04 7.14 -14.30
CA SER A 317 22.13 5.73 -13.95
C SER A 317 20.69 5.24 -13.79
N ASP A 318 20.27 4.31 -14.64
CA ASP A 318 18.93 3.67 -14.68
C ASP A 318 18.71 2.71 -13.48
N ASP A 319 19.12 3.16 -12.29
CA ASP A 319 19.03 2.40 -11.06
C ASP A 319 17.62 2.55 -10.48
N LYS A 320 16.75 1.60 -10.84
CA LYS A 320 15.35 1.53 -10.39
C LYS A 320 15.21 1.57 -8.87
N GLU A 321 16.18 0.99 -8.13
CA GLU A 321 16.18 1.03 -6.66
C GLU A 321 16.39 2.46 -6.17
N ARG A 322 17.38 3.16 -6.73
CA ARG A 322 17.67 4.56 -6.41
C ARG A 322 16.48 5.48 -6.66
N ILE A 323 15.85 5.35 -7.84
CA ILE A 323 14.67 6.15 -8.22
C ILE A 323 13.52 5.89 -7.23
N PHE A 324 13.30 4.63 -6.87
CA PHE A 324 12.25 4.26 -5.94
C PHE A 324 12.52 4.77 -4.53
N VAL A 325 13.71 4.56 -3.97
CA VAL A 325 14.05 5.05 -2.63
C VAL A 325 13.92 6.57 -2.57
N ARG A 326 14.41 7.28 -3.58
CA ARG A 326 14.25 8.74 -3.70
C ARG A 326 12.77 9.15 -3.70
N TYR A 327 11.92 8.45 -4.46
CA TYR A 327 10.49 8.70 -4.50
C TYR A 327 9.82 8.51 -3.12
N VAL A 328 10.14 7.42 -2.42
CA VAL A 328 9.58 7.12 -1.09
C VAL A 328 10.03 8.16 -0.06
N LEU A 329 11.32 8.50 0.00
CA LEU A 329 11.84 9.49 0.94
C LEU A 329 11.25 10.88 0.68
N ARG A 330 11.11 11.29 -0.58
CA ARG A 330 10.45 12.56 -0.95
C ARG A 330 8.99 12.59 -0.50
N ASN A 331 8.26 11.51 -0.71
CA ASN A 331 6.88 11.40 -0.25
C ASN A 331 6.78 11.44 1.27
N LEU A 332 7.68 10.75 1.98
CA LEU A 332 7.74 10.82 3.44
C LEU A 332 7.96 12.24 3.95
N VAL A 333 8.91 12.97 3.37
CA VAL A 333 9.13 14.38 3.74
C VAL A 333 7.90 15.24 3.44
N LYS A 334 7.24 15.03 2.30
CA LYS A 334 6.01 15.76 1.94
C LYS A 334 4.86 15.47 2.91
N VAL A 335 4.61 14.21 3.25
CA VAL A 335 3.56 13.81 4.20
C VAL A 335 3.87 14.36 5.59
N THR A 336 5.10 14.17 6.07
CA THR A 336 5.55 14.65 7.38
C THR A 336 5.44 16.16 7.48
N ARG A 337 5.85 16.92 6.45
CA ARG A 337 5.73 18.39 6.43
C ARG A 337 4.29 18.85 6.61
N ARG A 338 3.34 18.23 5.88
CA ARG A 338 1.90 18.56 6.02
C ARG A 338 1.40 18.28 7.44
N ARG A 339 1.76 17.13 8.01
CA ARG A 339 1.37 16.72 9.38
C ARG A 339 1.97 17.64 10.45
N THR A 340 3.26 17.97 10.34
CA THR A 340 3.94 18.90 11.25
C THR A 340 3.29 20.28 11.21
N LEU A 341 2.97 20.79 10.02
CA LEU A 341 2.31 22.09 9.88
C LEU A 341 0.91 22.07 10.52
N ALA A 342 0.10 21.05 10.23
CA ALA A 342 -1.23 20.89 10.81
C ALA A 342 -1.17 20.79 12.34
N LEU A 343 -0.20 20.03 12.87
CA LEU A 343 0.00 19.89 14.30
C LEU A 343 0.43 21.21 14.96
N CYS A 344 1.30 21.99 14.33
CA CYS A 344 1.66 23.33 14.82
C CYS A 344 0.44 24.27 14.85
N VAL A 345 -0.41 24.24 13.82
CA VAL A 345 -1.67 25.02 13.80
C VAL A 345 -2.56 24.59 14.96
N HIS A 346 -2.75 23.28 15.16
CA HIS A 346 -3.58 22.73 16.23
C HIS A 346 -3.05 23.08 17.62
N LEU A 347 -1.73 23.09 17.79
CA LEU A 347 -1.06 23.51 19.03
C LEU A 347 -1.17 25.02 19.32
N SER A 348 -1.67 25.80 18.37
CA SER A 348 -1.79 27.26 18.46
C SER A 348 -0.46 27.95 18.80
N VAL A 349 0.64 27.51 18.19
CA VAL A 349 1.95 28.16 18.37
C VAL A 349 2.03 29.44 17.56
N SER A 350 2.62 30.50 18.12
CA SER A 350 2.59 31.84 17.52
C SER A 350 3.38 31.95 16.20
N ASP A 351 4.43 31.14 16.03
CA ASP A 351 5.28 31.12 14.83
C ASP A 351 5.26 29.74 14.14
N THR A 352 4.05 29.34 13.74
CA THR A 352 3.75 28.03 13.13
C THR A 352 4.72 27.67 12.00
N SER A 353 4.96 28.60 11.07
CA SER A 353 5.80 28.35 9.89
C SER A 353 7.26 28.11 10.27
N SER A 354 7.83 28.95 11.14
CA SER A 354 9.22 28.82 11.60
C SER A 354 9.44 27.55 12.41
N ILE A 355 8.53 27.25 13.34
CA ILE A 355 8.60 26.04 14.18
C ILE A 355 8.49 24.79 13.31
N ALA A 356 7.52 24.74 12.40
CA ALA A 356 7.36 23.61 11.48
C ALA A 356 8.58 23.46 10.56
N SER A 357 9.13 24.56 10.04
CA SER A 357 10.33 24.55 9.20
C SER A 357 11.55 23.99 9.95
N LYS A 358 11.81 24.47 11.16
CA LYS A 358 12.91 23.98 12.02
C LYS A 358 12.71 22.53 12.43
N ALA A 359 11.48 22.11 12.76
CA ALA A 359 11.18 20.72 13.10
C ALA A 359 11.41 19.81 11.89
N MET A 360 11.03 20.25 10.69
CA MET A 360 11.32 19.53 9.46
C MET A 360 12.80 19.49 9.12
N MET A 361 13.58 20.53 9.45
CA MET A 361 15.04 20.50 9.30
C MET A 361 15.66 19.41 10.17
N VAL A 362 15.25 19.30 11.44
CA VAL A 362 15.67 18.20 12.33
C VAL A 362 15.27 16.85 11.73
N PHE A 363 14.00 16.66 11.38
CA PHE A 363 13.49 15.40 10.82
C PHE A 363 14.25 14.98 9.55
N VAL A 364 14.50 15.90 8.62
CA VAL A 364 15.20 15.63 7.37
C VAL A 364 16.69 15.32 7.63
N ASN A 365 17.33 16.03 8.55
CA ASN A 365 18.71 15.71 8.97
C ASN A 365 18.80 14.31 9.59
N MET A 366 17.81 13.91 10.40
CA MET A 366 17.73 12.54 10.92
C MET A 366 17.55 11.53 9.79
N LEU A 367 16.69 11.81 8.83
CA LEU A 367 16.48 10.92 7.68
C LEU A 367 17.74 10.73 6.83
N TYR A 368 18.61 11.74 6.77
CA TYR A 368 19.84 11.68 6.00
C TYR A 368 21.02 11.07 6.75
N HIS A 369 21.28 11.55 7.97
CA HIS A 369 22.44 11.15 8.74
C HIS A 369 22.17 9.90 9.59
N ARG A 370 20.94 9.75 10.09
CA ARG A 370 20.54 8.79 11.13
C ARG A 370 19.33 7.94 10.73
N VAL A 371 19.28 7.52 9.46
CA VAL A 371 18.13 6.75 8.92
C VAL A 371 17.88 5.44 9.69
N ASP A 372 18.90 4.90 10.37
CA ASP A 372 18.80 3.76 11.28
C ASP A 372 17.76 3.97 12.39
N MET A 373 17.51 5.23 12.78
CA MET A 373 16.49 5.54 13.78
C MET A 373 15.06 5.33 13.31
N PHE A 374 14.82 5.28 12.00
CA PHE A 374 13.50 4.98 11.44
C PHE A 374 13.20 3.49 11.42
N ILE A 375 14.24 2.63 11.42
CA ILE A 375 14.07 1.19 11.32
C ILE A 375 13.30 0.68 12.55
N ASP A 376 12.26 -0.11 12.29
CA ASP A 376 11.28 -0.63 13.26
C ASP A 376 10.57 0.44 14.09
N ARG A 377 10.44 1.65 13.55
CA ARG A 377 9.73 2.75 14.19
C ARG A 377 8.76 3.40 13.22
N HIS A 378 7.69 3.96 13.77
CA HIS A 378 6.77 4.75 12.99
C HIS A 378 7.38 6.13 12.71
N PRO A 379 7.38 6.66 11.48
CA PRO A 379 7.98 7.95 11.18
C PRO A 379 7.42 9.12 12.01
N ASP A 380 6.13 9.07 12.37
CA ASP A 380 5.53 10.10 13.23
C ASP A 380 6.18 10.15 14.63
N GLN A 381 6.77 9.05 15.14
CA GLN A 381 7.52 9.09 16.42
C GLN A 381 8.72 10.05 16.34
N LEU A 382 9.44 10.01 15.22
CA LEU A 382 10.57 10.90 14.97
C LEU A 382 10.12 12.33 14.62
N MET A 383 8.99 12.47 13.92
CA MET A 383 8.37 13.78 13.67
C MET A 383 8.00 14.49 14.98
N LEU A 384 7.33 13.79 15.89
CA LEU A 384 6.90 14.31 17.19
C LEU A 384 8.10 14.65 18.07
N CYS A 385 9.14 13.81 18.08
CA CYS A 385 10.40 14.12 18.77
C CYS A 385 11.11 15.36 18.20
N SER A 386 11.15 15.50 16.87
CA SER A 386 11.71 16.67 16.19
C SER A 386 10.96 17.96 16.55
N LEU A 387 9.62 17.91 16.60
CA LEU A 387 8.79 19.03 17.00
C LEU A 387 9.05 19.42 18.46
N TYR A 388 9.06 18.44 19.38
CA TYR A 388 9.32 18.69 20.78
C TYR A 388 10.71 19.30 21.02
N LEU A 389 11.75 18.80 20.34
CA LEU A 389 13.11 19.35 20.42
C LEU A 389 13.12 20.84 20.06
N VAL A 390 12.48 21.21 18.95
CA VAL A 390 12.43 22.61 18.50
C VAL A 390 11.64 23.48 19.48
N CYS A 391 10.47 23.04 19.93
CA CYS A 391 9.69 23.76 20.94
C CYS A 391 10.48 23.97 22.24
N SER A 392 11.23 22.96 22.68
CA SER A 392 12.11 23.05 23.85
C SER A 392 13.23 24.07 23.66
N LYS A 393 13.95 24.01 22.52
CA LYS A 393 15.05 24.95 22.22
C LYS A 393 14.58 26.39 21.99
N MET A 394 13.36 26.57 21.49
CA MET A 394 12.73 27.88 21.35
C MET A 394 12.07 28.39 22.64
N LYS A 395 12.30 27.72 23.79
CA LYS A 395 11.76 28.09 25.11
C LYS A 395 10.23 28.17 25.15
N LEU A 396 9.56 27.36 24.33
CA LEU A 396 8.11 27.16 24.40
C LEU A 396 7.73 26.11 25.45
N ALA A 397 8.71 25.39 26.01
CA ALA A 397 8.53 24.58 27.21
C ALA A 397 8.50 25.48 28.46
N PRO A 398 7.61 25.23 29.44
CA PRO A 398 6.75 24.04 29.59
C PRO A 398 5.41 24.11 28.84
N THR A 399 5.05 25.27 28.27
CA THR A 399 3.75 25.52 27.61
C THR A 399 3.42 24.52 26.50
N VAL A 400 4.44 24.01 25.79
CA VAL A 400 4.32 22.96 24.78
C VAL A 400 5.16 21.75 25.20
N GLY A 401 4.64 20.97 26.15
CA GLY A 401 5.21 19.69 26.59
C GLY A 401 4.77 18.50 25.71
N PHE A 402 5.38 17.33 25.92
CA PHE A 402 4.99 16.09 25.23
C PHE A 402 3.51 15.74 25.40
N GLN A 403 2.94 16.00 26.59
CA GLN A 403 1.52 15.75 26.84
C GLN A 403 0.64 16.60 25.92
N LYS A 404 0.91 17.92 25.81
CA LYS A 404 0.15 18.81 24.91
C LYS A 404 0.32 18.41 23.44
N ILE A 405 1.53 18.02 23.04
CA ILE A 405 1.79 17.50 21.68
C ILE A 405 1.01 16.21 21.42
N LYS A 406 0.98 15.29 22.40
CA LYS A 406 0.20 14.05 22.33
C LYS A 406 -1.27 14.38 22.14
N ASP A 407 -1.85 15.19 23.02
CA ASP A 407 -3.28 15.50 23.01
C ASP A 407 -3.68 16.14 21.67
N ALA A 408 -2.90 17.12 21.19
CA ALA A 408 -3.10 17.74 19.88
C ALA A 408 -3.00 16.74 18.72
N TYR A 409 -2.03 15.81 18.76
CA TYR A 409 -1.89 14.79 17.73
C TYR A 409 -3.04 13.78 17.78
N MET A 410 -3.51 13.39 18.96
CA MET A 410 -4.64 12.47 19.13
C MET A 410 -5.90 13.11 18.55
N GLU A 411 -6.20 14.36 18.92
CA GLU A 411 -7.38 15.11 18.46
C GLU A 411 -7.37 15.32 16.94
N MET A 412 -6.23 15.76 16.37
CA MET A 412 -6.07 15.94 14.92
C MET A 412 -6.34 14.65 14.13
N ASN A 413 -6.11 13.49 14.75
CA ASN A 413 -6.19 12.18 14.10
C ASN A 413 -7.39 11.34 14.56
N GLU A 414 -8.23 11.81 15.47
CA GLU A 414 -9.29 11.02 16.11
C GLU A 414 -10.37 10.58 15.11
N SER A 415 -10.70 11.43 14.14
CA SER A 415 -11.68 11.13 13.08
C SER A 415 -11.16 10.09 12.09
N PHE A 416 -9.85 9.89 12.07
CA PHE A 416 -9.18 9.01 11.14
C PHE A 416 -8.84 7.69 11.81
N TYR A 417 -8.33 7.68 13.04
CA TYR A 417 -7.81 6.46 13.64
C TYR A 417 -8.49 6.11 14.97
N ASN A 418 -8.49 4.82 15.31
CA ASN A 418 -8.92 4.37 16.63
C ASN A 418 -7.87 4.69 17.70
N THR A 419 -8.32 4.80 18.95
CA THR A 419 -7.50 5.23 20.09
C THR A 419 -6.33 4.27 20.32
N SER A 420 -6.54 2.96 20.16
CA SER A 420 -5.49 1.94 20.26
C SER A 420 -4.35 2.20 19.27
N THR A 421 -4.70 2.44 18.00
CA THR A 421 -3.74 2.75 16.94
C THR A 421 -2.90 3.98 17.24
N LEU A 422 -3.52 5.03 17.79
CA LEU A 422 -2.78 6.25 18.13
C LEU A 422 -1.91 6.02 19.37
N ASN A 423 -2.41 5.27 20.37
CA ASN A 423 -1.65 4.91 21.55
C ASN A 423 -0.37 4.13 21.23
N THR A 424 -0.39 3.20 20.26
CA THR A 424 0.82 2.50 19.79
C THR A 424 1.94 3.48 19.40
N ILE A 425 1.62 4.62 18.78
CA ILE A 425 2.64 5.61 18.37
C ILE A 425 3.35 6.20 19.61
N PHE A 426 2.64 6.40 20.71
CA PHE A 426 3.17 7.03 21.93
C PHE A 426 3.73 6.03 22.94
N TYR A 427 3.21 4.80 23.00
CA TYR A 427 3.48 3.85 24.07
C TYR A 427 4.28 2.63 23.63
N GLU A 428 4.26 2.28 22.34
CA GLU A 428 4.96 1.12 21.77
C GLU A 428 6.06 1.60 20.79
N VAL A 429 7.14 2.14 21.34
CA VAL A 429 8.30 2.62 20.58
C VAL A 429 9.48 1.68 20.79
N LYS A 430 10.03 1.12 19.71
CA LYS A 430 11.19 0.23 19.82
C LYS A 430 12.39 0.96 20.41
N LEU A 431 12.99 0.39 21.44
CA LEU A 431 14.24 0.86 22.03
C LEU A 431 15.40 -0.04 21.58
N PRO A 432 16.64 0.47 21.52
CA PRO A 432 17.82 -0.38 21.31
C PRO A 432 17.86 -1.46 22.39
N LYS A 433 18.09 -2.72 22.01
CA LYS A 433 18.22 -3.81 22.99
C LYS A 433 19.41 -3.51 23.90
N LEU A 434 19.14 -3.28 25.19
CA LEU A 434 20.21 -3.36 26.19
C LEU A 434 20.45 -4.84 26.50
N PRO A 435 21.71 -5.25 26.69
CA PRO A 435 22.06 -6.67 26.92
C PRO A 435 21.43 -7.28 28.18
N SER A 436 20.79 -6.48 29.05
CA SER A 436 20.22 -6.89 30.33
C SER A 436 18.70 -6.76 30.45
N SER A 437 17.97 -6.31 29.41
CA SER A 437 16.51 -6.14 29.47
C SER A 437 15.80 -6.90 28.35
N ASN A 438 14.83 -7.74 28.72
CA ASN A 438 13.94 -8.42 27.79
C ASN A 438 12.91 -7.48 27.13
N ASP A 439 12.78 -6.24 27.60
CA ASP A 439 11.78 -5.30 27.10
C ASP A 439 12.33 -4.47 25.93
N GLU A 440 11.89 -4.79 24.71
CA GLU A 440 12.33 -4.13 23.46
C GLU A 440 11.56 -2.84 23.14
N SER A 441 10.53 -2.51 23.92
CA SER A 441 9.65 -1.36 23.69
C SER A 441 9.54 -0.43 24.90
N GLY A 442 9.35 0.86 24.64
CA GLY A 442 9.01 1.85 25.66
C GLY A 442 8.19 2.99 25.08
N ASN A 443 7.84 3.97 25.92
CA ASN A 443 7.08 5.14 25.47
C ASN A 443 7.95 6.17 24.71
N ILE A 444 7.30 7.09 23.99
CA ILE A 444 7.96 8.10 23.15
C ILE A 444 8.86 9.04 23.95
N VAL A 445 8.54 9.31 25.22
CA VAL A 445 9.37 10.16 26.09
C VAL A 445 10.68 9.44 26.46
N THR A 446 10.58 8.13 26.71
CA THR A 446 11.75 7.27 26.97
C THR A 446 12.62 7.18 25.73
N PHE A 447 12.02 6.96 24.56
CA PHE A 447 12.72 7.02 23.28
C PHE A 447 13.39 8.38 23.07
N TYR A 448 12.68 9.47 23.32
CA TYR A 448 13.22 10.82 23.15
C TYR A 448 14.47 11.06 24.00
N ASN A 449 14.41 10.70 25.28
CA ASN A 449 15.50 10.96 26.23
C ASN A 449 16.68 10.01 26.03
N LYS A 450 16.43 8.71 25.84
CA LYS A 450 17.48 7.68 25.80
C LYS A 450 18.07 7.45 24.41
N VAL A 451 17.34 7.80 23.35
CA VAL A 451 17.70 7.46 21.97
C VAL A 451 17.69 8.70 21.07
N PHE A 452 16.63 9.50 21.07
CA PHE A 452 16.55 10.61 20.11
C PHE A 452 17.52 11.75 20.42
N THR A 453 17.56 12.24 21.66
CA THR A 453 18.39 13.39 22.05
C THR A 453 19.90 13.14 21.96
N PRO A 454 20.43 11.95 22.30
CA PRO A 454 21.86 11.65 22.13
C PRO A 454 22.34 11.58 20.68
N ASN A 455 21.42 11.47 19.72
CA ASN A 455 21.71 11.24 18.30
C ASN A 455 21.40 12.47 17.46
#